data_AF-A0ABD6WP54-F1
#
_entry.id   AF-A0ABD6WP54-F1
#
_cell.length_a   1.000
_cell.length_b   1.000
_cell.length_c   1.000
_cell.angle_alpha   90.00
_cell.angle_beta   90.00
_cell.angle_gamma   90.00
#
_symmetry.space_group_name_H-M   'P 1'
#
loop_
_entity.id
_entity.type
_entity.pdbx_description
1 polymer ?
#
loop_
_entity_poly.entity_id
_entity_poly.type
_entity_poly.pdbx_seq_one_letter_code
_entity_poly.pdbx_strand_id
1 'polypeptide(L)'
;MALMPYCFDDETESAAEKWCRVNQVKVPEIRSFDDALHSLSKSQFRVEREFDGLQQGFREMLLELADLDFSDLRAGHLTGSKLHHYTEQGQRKIARALRKVRLLSGMFSQGVTEREFTQIDKTMGE
;
A
#
# COMPACT_ATOMS: atom_id res chain seq x y z
N MET A 1 41.31 20.74 -36.18
CA MET A 1 41.01 20.10 -34.88
C MET A 1 39.75 20.74 -34.36
N ALA A 2 38.63 20.01 -34.40
CA ALA A 2 37.38 20.49 -33.84
C ALA A 2 37.47 20.40 -32.32
N LEU A 3 37.33 21.54 -31.64
CA LEU A 3 37.17 21.60 -30.19
C LEU A 3 35.88 20.85 -29.84
N MET A 4 36.04 19.72 -29.13
CA MET A 4 34.92 19.01 -28.51
C MET A 4 34.19 20.01 -27.61
N PRO A 5 32.86 20.19 -27.77
CA PRO A 5 32.11 21.00 -26.83
C PRO A 5 32.12 20.26 -25.50
N TYR A 6 32.86 20.81 -24.53
CA TYR A 6 32.74 20.45 -23.13
C TYR A 6 31.26 20.59 -22.77
N CYS A 7 30.61 19.47 -22.48
CA CYS A 7 29.35 19.46 -21.75
C CYS A 7 29.67 20.11 -20.40
N PHE A 8 29.37 21.41 -20.28
CA PHE A 8 29.13 21.99 -18.98
C PHE A 8 27.87 21.30 -18.47
N ASP A 9 28.07 20.19 -17.75
CA ASP A 9 27.02 19.64 -16.91
C ASP A 9 26.72 20.73 -15.89
N ASP A 10 25.53 21.31 -16.02
CA ASP A 10 24.97 22.18 -14.98
C ASP A 10 24.96 21.33 -13.71
N GLU A 11 25.86 21.61 -12.74
CA GLU A 11 26.09 20.75 -11.56
C GLU A 11 24.83 20.58 -10.66
N THR A 12 23.76 21.27 -11.02
CA THR A 12 22.45 21.25 -10.36
C THR A 12 21.44 20.31 -11.01
N GLU A 13 21.66 19.82 -12.23
CA GLU A 13 20.73 18.94 -12.94
C GLU A 13 21.04 17.46 -12.65
N SER A 14 20.05 16.72 -12.13
CA SER A 14 20.20 15.29 -11.90
C SER A 14 20.28 14.50 -13.23
N ALA A 15 20.93 13.34 -13.19
CA ALA A 15 21.00 12.45 -14.35
C ALA A 15 19.60 12.06 -14.89
N ALA A 16 18.59 12.00 -14.01
CA ALA A 16 17.21 11.73 -14.40
C ALA A 16 16.58 12.91 -15.16
N GLU A 17 16.78 14.15 -14.71
CA GLU A 17 16.28 15.35 -15.39
C GLU A 17 16.93 15.51 -16.77
N LYS A 18 18.25 15.31 -16.85
CA LYS A 18 18.98 15.34 -18.12
C LYS A 18 18.44 14.30 -19.10
N TRP A 19 18.19 13.08 -18.64
CA TRP A 19 17.61 12.02 -19.47
C TRP A 19 16.19 12.38 -19.94
N CYS A 20 15.33 12.87 -19.05
CA CYS A 20 13.98 13.27 -19.40
C CYS A 20 13.96 14.41 -20.43
N ARG A 21 14.83 15.41 -20.28
CA ARG A 21 14.98 16.52 -21.24
C ARG A 21 15.41 16.01 -22.62
N VAL A 22 16.46 15.19 -22.68
CA VAL A 22 16.97 14.62 -23.95
C VAL A 22 15.90 13.78 -24.66
N ASN A 23 15.09 13.04 -23.90
CA ASN A 23 14.06 12.16 -24.42
C ASN A 23 12.67 12.84 -24.56
N GLN A 24 12.59 14.16 -24.37
CA GLN A 24 11.33 14.92 -24.43
C GLN A 24 10.21 14.37 -23.53
N VAL A 25 10.59 13.76 -22.40
CA VAL A 25 9.67 13.24 -21.41
C VAL A 25 9.17 14.42 -20.57
N LYS A 26 7.86 14.65 -20.59
CA LYS A 26 7.23 15.70 -19.79
C LYS A 26 7.23 15.29 -18.31
N VAL A 27 8.11 15.90 -17.53
CA VAL A 27 8.17 15.70 -16.07
C VAL A 27 7.25 16.71 -15.39
N PRO A 28 6.33 16.28 -14.51
CA PRO A 28 5.54 17.21 -13.71
C PRO A 28 6.44 17.93 -12.70
N GLU A 29 6.25 19.23 -12.51
CA GLU A 29 6.88 19.97 -11.42
C GLU A 29 6.27 19.53 -10.08
N ILE A 30 7.01 18.73 -9.32
CA ILE A 30 6.61 18.26 -7.99
C ILE A 30 7.38 19.08 -6.97
N ARG A 31 6.68 19.92 -6.18
CA ARG A 31 7.29 20.80 -5.17
C ARG A 31 7.16 20.24 -3.75
N SER A 32 6.28 19.27 -3.56
CA SER A 32 6.03 18.62 -2.29
C SER A 32 5.63 17.15 -2.48
N PHE A 33 5.68 16.39 -1.38
CA PHE A 33 5.18 15.01 -1.39
C PHE A 33 3.68 14.94 -1.68
N ASP A 34 2.90 15.94 -1.25
CA ASP A 34 1.47 16.01 -1.53
C ASP A 34 1.20 16.26 -3.02
N ASP A 35 2.00 17.09 -3.70
CA ASP A 35 1.93 17.27 -5.16
C ASP A 35 2.23 15.95 -5.89
N ALA A 36 3.20 15.17 -5.38
CA ALA A 36 3.51 13.85 -5.91
C ALA A 36 2.32 12.91 -5.75
N LEU A 37 1.66 12.89 -4.58
CA LEU A 37 0.49 12.04 -4.36
C LEU A 37 -0.70 12.48 -5.22
N HIS A 38 -0.93 13.77 -5.34
CA HIS A 38 -1.98 14.33 -6.17
C HIS A 38 -1.79 13.97 -7.64
N SER A 39 -0.57 14.12 -8.16
CA SER A 39 -0.24 13.72 -9.54
C SER A 39 -0.45 12.21 -9.79
N LEU A 40 -0.26 11.39 -8.75
CA LEU A 40 -0.51 9.94 -8.79
C LEU A 40 -1.97 9.55 -8.47
N SER A 41 -2.88 10.52 -8.29
CA SER A 41 -4.27 10.29 -7.87
C SER A 41 -4.41 9.46 -6.58
N LYS A 42 -3.44 9.59 -5.67
CA LYS A 42 -3.41 8.88 -4.39
C LYS A 42 -3.89 9.77 -3.25
N SER A 43 -4.50 9.16 -2.23
CA SER A 43 -4.89 9.87 -1.02
C SER A 43 -3.67 10.46 -0.28
N GLN A 44 -3.82 11.65 0.30
CA GLN A 44 -2.82 12.21 1.22
C GLN A 44 -2.65 11.38 2.50
N PHE A 45 -3.70 10.66 2.91
CA PHE A 45 -3.70 9.85 4.13
C PHE A 45 -3.00 8.52 3.87
N ARG A 46 -1.91 8.26 4.60
CA ARG A 46 -1.10 7.03 4.45
C ARG A 46 -1.93 5.76 4.57
N VAL A 47 -2.80 5.69 5.59
CA VAL A 47 -3.65 4.52 5.85
C VAL A 47 -4.63 4.24 4.71
N GLU A 48 -5.20 5.28 4.12
CA GLU A 48 -6.10 5.13 2.97
C GLU A 48 -5.33 4.64 1.75
N ARG A 49 -4.14 5.19 1.46
CA ARG A 49 -3.30 4.69 0.36
C ARG A 49 -2.92 3.22 0.54
N GLU A 50 -2.51 2.83 1.74
CA GLU A 50 -2.11 1.45 2.02
C GLU A 50 -3.29 0.50 1.84
N PHE A 51 -4.46 0.84 2.39
CA PHE A 51 -5.67 0.03 2.25
C PHE A 51 -6.17 -0.05 0.79
N ASP A 52 -6.27 1.09 0.10
CA ASP A 52 -6.71 1.19 -1.29
C ASP A 52 -5.71 0.52 -2.25
N GLY A 53 -4.45 0.40 -1.84
CA GLY A 53 -3.38 -0.29 -2.57
C GLY A 53 -3.26 -1.79 -2.29
N LEU A 54 -3.99 -2.35 -1.31
CA LEU A 54 -3.99 -3.79 -1.05
C LEU A 54 -4.48 -4.56 -2.28
N GLN A 55 -3.82 -5.69 -2.59
CA GLN A 55 -4.37 -6.66 -3.54
C GLN A 55 -5.72 -7.16 -3.02
N GLN A 56 -6.64 -7.43 -3.95
CA GLN A 56 -8.02 -7.76 -3.64
C GLN A 56 -8.16 -8.87 -2.59
N GLY A 57 -7.45 -10.00 -2.75
CA GLY A 57 -7.54 -11.12 -1.80
C GLY A 57 -7.07 -10.77 -0.38
N PHE A 58 -5.99 -9.99 -0.22
CA PHE A 58 -5.56 -9.53 1.11
C PHE A 58 -6.53 -8.53 1.73
N ARG A 59 -7.16 -7.69 0.91
CA ARG A 59 -8.22 -6.79 1.37
C ARG A 59 -9.42 -7.60 1.85
N GLU A 60 -9.90 -8.55 1.06
CA GLU A 60 -11.04 -9.40 1.42
C GLU A 60 -10.79 -10.15 2.74
N MET A 61 -9.63 -10.79 2.91
CA MET A 61 -9.25 -11.42 4.18
C MET A 61 -9.26 -10.45 5.38
N LEU A 62 -8.77 -9.23 5.18
CA LEU A 62 -8.80 -8.22 6.24
C LEU A 62 -10.23 -7.78 6.59
N LEU A 63 -11.10 -7.64 5.58
CA LEU A 63 -12.50 -7.25 5.75
C LEU A 63 -13.32 -8.36 6.41
N GLU A 64 -13.08 -9.62 6.08
CA GLU A 64 -13.67 -10.78 6.75
C GLU A 64 -13.30 -10.81 8.24
N LEU A 65 -12.01 -10.62 8.57
CA LEU A 65 -11.57 -10.55 9.96
C LEU A 65 -12.16 -9.34 10.73
N ALA A 66 -12.51 -8.28 10.00
CA ALA A 66 -13.15 -7.10 10.57
C ALA A 66 -14.63 -7.29 10.89
N ASP A 67 -15.25 -8.38 10.42
CA ASP A 67 -16.66 -8.71 10.64
C ASP A 67 -17.58 -7.52 10.29
N LEU A 68 -17.45 -7.10 9.02
CA LEU A 68 -18.16 -5.95 8.47
C LEU A 68 -19.51 -6.38 7.89
N ASP A 69 -20.50 -5.52 8.06
CA ASP A 69 -21.82 -5.67 7.47
C ASP A 69 -22.21 -4.45 6.62
N PHE A 70 -23.41 -4.48 6.03
CA PHE A 70 -23.90 -3.38 5.18
C PHE A 70 -24.04 -2.04 5.92
N SER A 71 -24.20 -2.04 7.25
CA SER A 71 -24.30 -0.82 8.06
C SER A 71 -22.94 -0.15 8.27
N ASP A 72 -21.84 -0.89 8.08
CA ASP A 72 -20.49 -0.33 8.11
C ASP A 72 -20.12 0.41 6.82
N LEU A 73 -20.92 0.30 5.75
CA LEU A 73 -20.78 1.09 4.53
C LEU A 73 -21.56 2.41 4.63
N ARG A 74 -20.98 3.48 4.08
CA ARG A 74 -21.66 4.79 4.05
C ARG A 74 -22.88 4.80 3.14
N ALA A 75 -22.89 3.95 2.12
CA ALA A 75 -23.99 3.78 1.19
C ALA A 75 -23.95 2.37 0.59
N GLY A 76 -25.12 1.76 0.37
CA GLY A 76 -25.23 0.36 -0.07
C GLY A 76 -24.72 0.08 -1.49
N HIS A 77 -24.49 1.09 -2.32
CA HIS A 77 -23.91 0.93 -3.66
C HIS A 77 -22.38 0.95 -3.68
N LEU A 78 -21.74 1.19 -2.53
CA LEU A 78 -20.29 1.26 -2.44
C LEU A 78 -19.71 -0.16 -2.40
N THR A 79 -18.67 -0.38 -3.18
CA THR A 79 -18.02 -1.69 -3.34
C THR A 79 -17.19 -2.13 -2.13
N GLY A 80 -16.97 -1.25 -1.14
CA GLY A 80 -16.01 -1.51 -0.06
C GLY A 80 -14.54 -1.52 -0.50
N SER A 81 -14.23 -1.24 -1.77
CA SER A 81 -12.85 -1.31 -2.27
C SER A 81 -11.94 -0.19 -1.78
N LYS A 82 -12.49 0.88 -1.19
CA LYS A 82 -11.74 2.02 -0.67
C LYS A 82 -12.07 2.28 0.78
N LEU A 83 -11.11 2.78 1.55
CA LEU A 83 -11.31 2.96 2.99
C LEU A 83 -12.40 3.98 3.34
N HIS A 84 -12.53 5.05 2.54
CA HIS A 84 -13.58 6.06 2.75
C HIS A 84 -14.98 5.59 2.35
N HIS A 85 -15.14 4.38 1.77
CA HIS A 85 -16.46 3.79 1.55
C HIS A 85 -17.14 3.40 2.86
N TYR A 86 -16.35 3.17 3.91
CA TYR A 86 -16.83 2.75 5.21
C TYR A 86 -17.19 3.94 6.11
N THR A 87 -18.15 3.72 7.00
CA THR A 87 -18.46 4.64 8.10
C THR A 87 -17.28 4.70 9.07
N GLU A 88 -17.25 5.68 9.97
CA GLU A 88 -16.20 5.72 11.01
C GLU A 88 -16.15 4.43 11.83
N GLN A 89 -17.30 3.81 12.09
CA GLN A 89 -17.38 2.55 12.81
C GLN A 89 -16.77 1.41 11.99
N GLY A 90 -17.11 1.31 10.70
CA GLY A 90 -16.49 0.35 9.79
C GLY A 90 -14.99 0.52 9.68
N GLN A 91 -14.50 1.76 9.56
CA GLN A 91 -13.06 2.07 9.55
C GLN A 91 -12.38 1.61 10.85
N ARG A 92 -13.02 1.81 12.01
CA ARG A 92 -12.50 1.33 13.31
C ARG A 92 -12.50 -0.19 13.40
N LYS A 93 -13.49 -0.89 12.85
CA LYS A 93 -13.49 -2.36 12.76
C LYS A 93 -12.31 -2.86 11.94
N ILE A 94 -12.08 -2.27 10.76
CA ILE A 94 -10.92 -2.58 9.89
C ILE A 94 -9.60 -2.35 10.64
N ALA A 95 -9.46 -1.22 11.33
CA ALA A 95 -8.25 -0.92 12.11
C ALA A 95 -8.01 -1.96 13.23
N ARG A 96 -9.07 -2.41 13.91
CA ARG A 96 -8.98 -3.46 14.94
C ARG A 96 -8.60 -4.82 14.34
N ALA A 97 -9.13 -5.17 13.18
CA ALA A 97 -8.75 -6.39 12.47
C ALA A 97 -7.25 -6.39 12.12
N LEU A 98 -6.76 -5.29 11.55
CA LEU A 98 -5.33 -5.13 11.25
C LEU A 98 -4.47 -5.26 12.51
N ARG A 99 -4.91 -4.69 13.64
CA ARG A 99 -4.24 -4.87 14.94
C ARG A 99 -4.23 -6.34 15.38
N LYS A 100 -5.33 -7.07 15.22
CA LYS A 100 -5.40 -8.52 15.53
C LYS A 100 -4.40 -9.32 14.69
N VAL A 101 -4.32 -9.07 13.38
CA VAL A 101 -3.35 -9.73 12.49
C VAL A 101 -1.92 -9.49 12.97
N ARG A 102 -1.57 -8.24 13.28
CA ARG A 102 -0.23 -7.89 13.78
C ARG A 102 0.09 -8.56 15.12
N LEU A 103 -0.88 -8.60 16.03
CA LEU A 103 -0.70 -9.27 17.32
C LEU A 103 -0.51 -10.77 17.14
N LEU A 104 -1.35 -11.42 16.32
CA LEU A 104 -1.24 -12.85 16.03
C LEU A 104 0.10 -13.19 15.39
N SER A 105 0.53 -12.40 14.40
CA SER A 105 1.84 -12.57 13.75
C SER A 105 3.00 -12.42 14.74
N GLY A 106 2.85 -11.60 15.78
CA GLY A 106 3.86 -11.44 16.83
C GLY A 106 3.84 -12.52 17.91
N MET A 107 2.78 -13.34 17.99
CA MET A 107 2.69 -14.45 18.96
C MET A 107 3.47 -15.69 18.50
N PHE A 108 3.68 -15.85 17.21
CA PHE A 108 4.57 -16.87 16.65
C PHE A 108 6.01 -16.34 16.57
N SER A 109 6.99 -17.22 16.74
CA SER A 109 8.38 -16.87 16.49
C SER A 109 8.57 -16.48 15.02
N GLN A 110 9.42 -15.47 14.78
CA GLN A 110 9.78 -15.09 13.41
C GLN A 110 10.45 -16.29 12.73
N GLY A 111 9.92 -16.70 11.58
CA GLY A 111 10.44 -17.83 10.81
C GLY A 111 9.64 -19.12 10.90
N VAL A 112 8.57 -19.19 11.69
CA VAL A 112 7.61 -20.30 11.62
C VAL A 112 7.03 -20.36 10.20
N THR A 113 7.23 -21.49 9.54
CA THR A 113 6.83 -21.73 8.14
C THR A 113 5.59 -22.61 8.05
N GLU A 114 4.87 -22.54 6.92
CA GLU A 114 3.72 -23.42 6.64
C GLU A 114 4.08 -24.91 6.77
N ARG A 115 5.32 -25.29 6.43
CA ARG A 115 5.80 -26.67 6.56
C ARG A 115 5.78 -27.17 8.00
N GLU A 116 6.09 -26.31 8.98
CA GLU A 116 6.08 -26.67 10.40
C GLU A 116 4.65 -27.01 10.88
N PHE A 117 3.62 -26.38 10.31
CA PHE A 117 2.22 -26.71 10.60
C PHE A 117 1.82 -28.13 10.16
N THR A 118 2.61 -28.77 9.29
CA THR A 118 2.38 -30.17 8.85
C THR A 118 3.19 -31.19 9.66
N GLN A 119 4.12 -30.72 10.49
CA GLN A 119 5.01 -31.53 11.32
C GLN A 119 4.57 -31.51 12.79
N ILE A 120 3.26 -31.63 13.00
CA ILE A 120 2.66 -31.70 14.33
C ILE A 120 2.51 -33.16 14.76
N ASP A 121 2.53 -33.39 16.08
CA ASP A 121 2.32 -34.71 16.64
C ASP A 121 0.97 -35.28 16.19
N LYS A 122 1.05 -36.42 15.48
CA LYS A 122 -0.13 -37.20 15.09
C LYS A 122 -0.44 -38.20 16.19
N THR A 123 -0.74 -37.72 17.39
CA THR A 123 -1.42 -38.57 18.35
C THR A 123 -2.84 -38.77 17.83
N MET A 124 -3.02 -39.82 17.02
CA MET A 124 -4.31 -40.47 16.95
C MET A 124 -4.61 -40.94 18.37
N GLY A 125 -5.44 -40.18 19.08
CA GLY A 125 -6.07 -40.68 20.29
C GLY A 125 -6.93 -41.87 19.90
N GLU A 126 -6.50 -43.05 20.32
CA GLU A 126 -7.40 -44.14 20.74
C GLU A 126 -8.28 -43.66 21.91
#